data_AF-A0A7D4B2A7-F1
#
_entry.id   AF-A0A7D4B2A7-F1
#
_cell.length_a   1.000
_cell.length_b   1.000
_cell.length_c   1.000
_cell.angle_alpha   90.00
_cell.angle_beta   90.00
_cell.angle_gamma   90.00
#
_symmetry.space_group_name_H-M   'P 1'
#
loop_
_entity.id
_entity.type
_entity.pdbx_description
1 polymer ?
#
loop_
_entity_poly.entity_id
_entity_poly.type
_entity_poly.pdbx_seq_one_letter_code
_entity_poly.pdbx_strand_id
1 'polypeptide(L)'
;MNRTRTSTFSESTNGGEDFNFVETLKTTGTGINARLGLIYRVVDAVRLGASVQTPTYIHLTDTYGTTLTSQYSPPNQPNVFSTSIPGYDYSITTPFRANGGVTVLLSKYGFLTGDVEYLNYGASHFNTTDGSTDPYLDNSNAVIASGYRSVVNLRVGAEGRLDIFRVRAGYARYASPYAGTASYNRDQNYFTGGLGIRSKSFFVDVAGVYLAYKDRYSPYTLVSNEVVQPTPAPATPVVRAAPVIASDYSRFTVSVTGALLSSLSCRRPLKEPRPKQAGALLVVGGYCPSACLATRTRSCKPAVVPLGRLYTCSRP
;
A
#
# COMPACT_ATOMS: atom_id res chain seq x y z
N MET A 1 -5.28 -1.15 11.72
CA MET A 1 -4.99 0.10 11.00
C MET A 1 -5.74 1.21 11.70
N ASN A 2 -5.06 2.21 12.25
CA ASN A 2 -5.70 3.33 12.96
C ASN A 2 -5.23 4.63 12.31
N ARG A 3 -6.18 5.48 11.91
CA ARG A 3 -5.92 6.78 11.30
C ARG A 3 -6.84 7.82 11.92
N THR A 4 -6.28 8.94 12.34
CA THR A 4 -7.05 10.12 12.74
C THR A 4 -6.68 11.26 11.81
N ARG A 5 -7.68 11.96 11.30
CA ARG A 5 -7.54 13.19 10.52
C ARG A 5 -8.31 14.28 11.24
N THR A 6 -7.63 15.40 11.48
CA THR A 6 -8.27 16.64 11.95
C THR A 6 -8.06 17.72 10.91
N SER A 7 -9.14 18.40 10.52
CA SER A 7 -9.12 19.54 9.60
C SER A 7 -9.66 20.74 10.36
N THR A 8 -8.93 21.85 10.29
CA THR A 8 -9.34 23.10 10.92
C THR A 8 -9.44 24.17 9.85
N PHE A 9 -10.56 24.89 9.85
CA PHE A 9 -10.79 26.07 9.05
C PHE A 9 -11.09 27.22 10.01
N SER A 10 -10.32 28.30 9.93
CA SER A 10 -10.50 29.47 10.78
C SER A 10 -10.51 30.73 9.93
N GLU A 11 -11.45 31.62 10.23
CA GLU A 11 -11.59 32.93 9.61
C GLU A 11 -11.70 33.96 10.74
N SER A 12 -10.99 35.08 10.60
CA SER A 12 -11.02 36.17 11.57
C SER A 12 -11.11 37.48 10.79
N THR A 13 -12.02 38.34 11.19
CA THR A 13 -12.23 39.64 10.56
C THR A 13 -11.78 40.76 11.50
N ASN A 14 -11.33 41.88 10.92
CA ASN A 14 -10.88 43.06 11.69
C ASN A 14 -11.97 43.66 12.62
N GLY A 15 -13.23 43.24 12.50
CA GLY A 15 -14.36 43.67 13.33
C GLY A 15 -14.55 42.90 14.64
N GLY A 16 -13.72 41.89 14.92
CA GLY A 16 -13.85 41.02 16.11
C GLY A 16 -14.85 39.88 15.93
N GLU A 17 -15.13 39.50 14.67
CA GLU A 17 -15.88 38.28 14.36
C GLU A 17 -14.89 37.17 14.00
N ASP A 18 -14.93 36.09 14.77
CA ASP A 18 -14.09 34.91 14.60
C ASP A 18 -14.96 33.68 14.31
N PHE A 19 -14.55 32.90 13.32
CA PHE A 19 -15.18 31.66 12.92
C PHE A 19 -14.14 30.54 12.94
N ASN A 20 -14.44 29.44 13.63
CA ASN A 20 -13.56 28.29 13.70
C ASN A 20 -14.35 27.00 13.55
N PHE A 21 -14.08 26.27 12.47
CA PHE A 21 -14.66 24.97 12.17
C PHE A 21 -13.59 23.88 12.24
N VAL A 22 -13.80 22.91 13.12
CA VAL A 22 -12.92 21.77 13.32
C VAL A 22 -13.68 20.50 12.96
N GLU A 23 -13.14 19.72 12.04
CA GLU A 23 -13.61 18.40 11.68
C GLU A 23 -12.60 17.35 12.14
N THR A 24 -13.07 16.28 12.79
CA THR A 24 -12.25 15.13 13.18
C THR A 24 -12.89 13.84 12.66
N LEU A 25 -12.13 13.11 11.84
CA LEU A 25 -12.47 11.76 11.38
C LEU A 25 -11.46 10.77 11.97
N LYS A 26 -11.94 9.77 12.69
CA LYS A 26 -11.13 8.68 13.22
C LYS A 26 -11.60 7.36 12.62
N THR A 27 -10.70 6.70 11.89
CA THR A 27 -10.91 5.38 11.28
C THR A 27 -10.09 4.35 12.03
N THR A 28 -10.73 3.33 12.57
CA THR A 28 -10.07 2.15 13.14
C THR A 28 -10.48 0.91 12.37
N GLY A 29 -9.54 0.00 12.11
CA GLY A 29 -9.89 -1.21 11.40
C GLY A 29 -8.94 -2.38 11.62
N THR A 30 -9.46 -3.56 11.37
CA THR A 30 -8.76 -4.85 11.43
C THR A 30 -8.97 -5.56 10.10
N GLY A 31 -8.01 -6.36 9.67
CA GLY A 31 -8.17 -7.10 8.42
C GLY A 31 -7.37 -8.38 8.40
N ILE A 32 -7.85 -9.33 7.61
CA ILE A 32 -7.27 -10.66 7.47
C ILE A 32 -7.08 -11.01 6.00
N ASN A 33 -5.95 -11.63 5.68
CA ASN A 33 -5.69 -12.25 4.39
C ASN A 33 -4.84 -13.51 4.56
N ALA A 34 -4.78 -14.31 3.51
CA ALA A 34 -3.87 -15.43 3.40
C ALA A 34 -3.01 -15.27 2.14
N ARG A 35 -1.76 -15.73 2.23
CA ARG A 35 -0.81 -15.75 1.12
C ARG A 35 -0.15 -17.11 1.04
N LEU A 36 -0.11 -17.68 -0.15
CA LEU A 36 0.57 -18.93 -0.45
C LEU A 36 1.54 -18.71 -1.59
N GLY A 37 2.79 -19.15 -1.41
CA GLY A 37 3.82 -19.07 -2.43
C GLY A 37 4.56 -20.39 -2.56
N LEU A 38 4.89 -20.75 -3.80
CA LEU A 38 5.71 -21.90 -4.15
C LEU A 38 6.90 -21.43 -4.99
N ILE A 39 8.08 -21.95 -4.66
CA ILE A 39 9.28 -21.75 -5.46
C ILE A 39 9.83 -23.11 -5.85
N TYR A 40 9.91 -23.36 -7.16
CA TYR A 40 10.46 -24.58 -7.72
C TYR A 40 11.82 -24.32 -8.36
N ARG A 41 12.78 -25.20 -8.08
CA ARG A 41 14.13 -25.16 -8.69
C ARG A 41 14.19 -26.21 -9.78
N VAL A 42 14.06 -25.77 -11.04
CA VAL A 42 14.09 -26.68 -12.21
C VAL A 42 15.49 -27.25 -12.37
N VAL A 43 16.48 -26.36 -12.33
CA VAL A 43 17.92 -26.66 -12.28
C VAL A 43 18.59 -25.66 -11.34
N ASP A 44 19.86 -25.86 -11.00
CA ASP A 44 20.58 -24.96 -10.08
C ASP A 44 20.57 -23.50 -10.53
N ALA A 45 20.55 -23.28 -11.86
CA ALA A 45 20.49 -21.97 -12.47
C ALA A 45 19.06 -21.39 -12.58
N VAL A 46 17.98 -22.18 -12.60
CA VAL A 46 16.64 -21.68 -12.94
C VAL A 46 15.67 -21.93 -11.79
N ARG A 47 15.02 -20.84 -11.35
CA ARG A 47 13.97 -20.85 -10.32
C ARG A 47 12.68 -20.32 -10.90
N LEU A 48 11.59 -21.04 -10.66
CA LEU A 48 10.24 -20.61 -10.95
C LEU A 48 9.55 -20.27 -9.63
N GLY A 49 8.88 -19.13 -9.57
CA GLY A 49 8.10 -18.69 -8.42
C GLY A 49 6.65 -18.47 -8.84
N ALA A 50 5.73 -18.92 -8.02
CA ALA A 50 4.32 -18.56 -8.13
C ALA A 50 3.80 -18.23 -6.74
N SER A 51 2.95 -17.20 -6.62
CA SER A 51 2.25 -16.92 -5.39
C SER A 51 0.86 -16.40 -5.66
N VAL A 52 -0.02 -16.66 -4.70
CA VAL A 52 -1.39 -16.18 -4.69
C VAL A 52 -1.67 -15.57 -3.33
N GLN A 53 -2.38 -14.46 -3.33
CA GLN A 53 -2.87 -13.78 -2.16
C GLN A 53 -4.38 -13.68 -2.25
N THR A 54 -5.07 -14.15 -1.22
CA THR A 54 -6.52 -14.02 -1.11
C THR A 54 -6.92 -12.55 -0.99
N PRO A 55 -8.16 -12.20 -1.36
CA PRO A 55 -8.77 -10.96 -0.91
C PRO A 55 -8.51 -10.71 0.57
N THR A 56 -8.24 -9.45 0.91
CA THR A 56 -8.13 -9.00 2.29
C THR A 56 -9.49 -8.48 2.69
N TYR A 57 -10.09 -9.07 3.72
CA TYR A 57 -11.31 -8.54 4.33
C TYR A 57 -10.90 -7.59 5.43
N ILE A 58 -11.33 -6.33 5.33
CA ILE A 58 -10.97 -5.27 6.26
C ILE A 58 -12.26 -4.73 6.86
N HIS A 59 -12.43 -4.85 8.17
CA HIS A 59 -13.50 -4.19 8.92
C HIS A 59 -13.01 -2.82 9.39
N LEU A 60 -13.83 -1.79 9.21
CA LEU A 60 -13.53 -0.39 9.49
C LEU A 60 -14.69 0.22 10.28
N THR A 61 -14.33 0.99 11.30
CA THR A 61 -15.24 1.80 12.10
C THR A 61 -14.78 3.25 11.99
N ASP A 62 -15.66 4.10 11.46
CA ASP A 62 -15.42 5.54 11.32
C ASP A 62 -16.20 6.32 12.37
N THR A 63 -15.51 7.11 13.19
CA THR A 63 -16.13 8.10 14.08
C THR A 63 -15.88 9.49 13.53
N TYR A 64 -16.96 10.25 13.34
CA TYR A 64 -16.90 11.59 12.77
C TYR A 64 -17.44 12.61 13.76
N GLY A 65 -16.71 13.69 13.99
CA GLY A 65 -17.15 14.79 14.83
C GLY A 65 -16.79 16.14 14.24
N THR A 66 -17.67 17.11 14.39
CA THR A 66 -17.42 18.49 13.97
C THR A 66 -17.75 19.45 15.10
N THR A 67 -16.92 20.46 15.27
CA THR A 67 -17.13 21.57 16.20
C THR A 67 -17.05 22.87 15.43
N LEU A 68 -18.09 23.68 15.52
CA LEU A 68 -18.16 25.02 14.99
C LEU A 68 -18.20 26.01 16.16
N THR A 69 -17.26 26.93 16.20
CA THR A 69 -17.21 28.04 17.15
C THR A 69 -17.33 29.35 16.39
N SER A 70 -18.28 30.20 16.76
CA SER A 70 -18.45 31.54 16.18
C SER A 70 -18.52 32.60 17.28
N GLN A 71 -17.77 33.68 17.11
CA GLN A 71 -17.80 34.88 17.94
C GLN A 71 -18.23 36.06 17.09
N TYR A 72 -19.13 36.89 17.61
CA TYR A 72 -19.64 38.10 16.96
C TYR A 72 -19.30 39.33 17.79
N SER A 73 -19.22 40.50 17.15
CA SER A 73 -19.02 41.80 17.80
C SER A 73 -20.34 42.59 17.89
N PRO A 74 -20.70 43.20 19.04
CA PRO A 74 -19.94 43.25 20.29
C PRO A 74 -19.79 41.87 20.95
N PRO A 75 -18.67 41.59 21.63
CA PRO A 75 -18.30 40.25 22.08
C PRO A 75 -19.33 39.68 23.04
N ASN A 76 -20.21 38.84 22.50
CA ASN A 76 -21.04 37.92 23.27
C ASN A 76 -20.31 36.59 23.48
N GLN A 77 -20.84 35.74 24.35
CA GLN A 77 -20.30 34.40 24.55
C GLN A 77 -20.14 33.66 23.21
N PRO A 78 -19.06 32.87 23.03
CA PRO A 78 -18.85 32.10 21.81
C PRO A 78 -20.02 31.14 21.58
N ASN A 79 -20.63 31.20 20.40
CA ASN A 79 -21.60 30.21 19.96
C ASN A 79 -20.83 28.94 19.54
N VAL A 80 -20.95 27.88 20.34
CA VAL A 80 -20.33 26.58 20.07
C VAL A 80 -21.39 25.58 19.67
N PHE A 81 -21.32 25.08 18.44
CA PHE A 81 -22.12 23.97 17.94
C PHE A 81 -21.22 22.77 17.74
N SER A 82 -21.51 21.66 18.42
CA SER A 82 -20.79 20.41 18.21
C SER A 82 -21.76 19.30 17.81
N THR A 83 -21.33 18.49 16.86
CA THR A 83 -22.01 17.23 16.54
C THR A 83 -20.98 16.12 16.47
N SER A 84 -21.39 14.93 16.89
CA SER A 84 -20.59 13.72 16.87
C SER A 84 -21.48 12.59 16.39
N ILE A 85 -21.15 12.04 15.23
CA ILE A 85 -21.84 10.89 14.67
C ILE A 85 -21.18 9.63 15.25
N PRO A 86 -21.95 8.77 15.94
CA PRO A 86 -21.42 7.51 16.46
C PRO A 86 -20.90 6.61 15.34
N GLY A 87 -20.03 5.67 15.70
CA GLY A 87 -19.25 4.84 14.77
C GLY A 87 -20.07 4.26 13.62
N TYR A 88 -19.62 4.53 12.38
CA TYR A 88 -20.14 3.92 11.16
C TYR A 88 -19.26 2.73 10.79
N ASP A 89 -19.85 1.53 10.85
CA ASP A 89 -19.15 0.27 10.59
C ASP A 89 -19.37 -0.21 9.16
N TYR A 90 -18.28 -0.42 8.43
CA TYR A 90 -18.29 -0.97 7.08
C TYR A 90 -17.09 -1.88 6.86
N SER A 91 -17.13 -2.66 5.79
CA SER A 91 -16.03 -3.52 5.40
C SER A 91 -15.60 -3.28 3.96
N ILE A 92 -14.33 -3.53 3.70
CA ILE A 92 -13.72 -3.47 2.37
C ILE A 92 -13.13 -4.82 2.05
N THR A 93 -13.47 -5.36 0.88
CA THR A 93 -12.80 -6.52 0.31
C THR A 93 -11.82 -6.05 -0.75
N THR A 94 -10.52 -6.26 -0.51
CA THR A 94 -9.47 -5.95 -1.50
C THR A 94 -9.43 -7.02 -2.60
N PRO A 95 -8.91 -6.73 -3.79
CA PRO A 95 -8.92 -7.71 -4.86
C PRO A 95 -7.90 -8.83 -4.62
N PHE A 96 -8.17 -9.97 -5.24
CA PHE A 96 -7.23 -11.09 -5.32
C PHE A 96 -5.98 -10.70 -6.10
N ARG A 97 -4.83 -11.27 -5.73
CA ARG A 97 -3.55 -11.08 -6.42
C ARG A 97 -2.90 -12.42 -6.73
N ALA A 98 -2.45 -12.58 -7.97
CA ALA A 98 -1.59 -13.69 -8.38
C ALA A 98 -0.30 -13.16 -8.99
N ASN A 99 0.81 -13.81 -8.66
CA ASN A 99 2.13 -13.48 -9.15
C ASN A 99 2.79 -14.74 -9.71
N GLY A 100 3.49 -14.59 -10.83
CA GLY A 100 4.36 -15.61 -11.40
C GLY A 100 5.68 -14.98 -11.80
N GLY A 101 6.79 -15.68 -11.61
CA GLY A 101 8.10 -15.15 -11.96
C GLY A 101 9.14 -16.22 -12.20
N VAL A 102 10.17 -15.82 -12.92
CA VAL A 102 11.32 -16.66 -13.26
C VAL A 102 12.59 -15.92 -12.91
N THR A 103 13.52 -16.62 -12.27
CA THR A 103 14.87 -16.13 -11.99
C THR A 103 15.91 -17.08 -12.54
N VAL A 104 16.82 -16.55 -13.34
CA VAL A 104 17.99 -17.25 -13.87
C VAL A 104 19.24 -16.76 -13.15
N LEU A 105 19.94 -17.65 -12.46
CA LEU A 105 21.17 -17.41 -11.72
C LEU A 105 22.38 -17.66 -12.62
N LEU A 106 23.21 -16.64 -12.76
CA LEU A 106 24.45 -16.67 -13.52
C LEU A 106 25.62 -17.05 -12.59
N SER A 107 25.46 -18.12 -11.82
CA SER A 107 26.43 -18.61 -10.81
C SER A 107 26.98 -17.49 -9.90
N LYS A 108 28.25 -17.11 -10.07
CA LYS A 108 28.93 -16.08 -9.28
C LYS A 108 28.73 -14.66 -9.82
N TYR A 109 28.28 -14.53 -11.07
CA TYR A 109 28.16 -13.25 -11.78
C TYR A 109 26.85 -12.53 -11.50
N GLY A 110 25.83 -13.19 -10.94
CA GLY A 110 24.60 -12.56 -10.48
C GLY A 110 23.33 -13.28 -10.94
N PHE A 111 22.28 -12.54 -11.28
CA PHE A 111 21.01 -13.11 -11.72
C PHE A 111 20.22 -12.18 -12.64
N LEU A 112 19.32 -12.77 -13.44
CA LEU A 112 18.27 -12.10 -14.19
C LEU A 112 16.93 -12.59 -13.67
N THR A 113 15.96 -11.70 -13.51
CA THR A 113 14.63 -12.04 -13.02
C THR A 113 13.56 -11.30 -13.79
N GLY A 114 12.42 -11.95 -13.96
CA GLY A 114 11.20 -11.35 -14.48
C GLY A 114 10.00 -11.86 -13.72
N ASP A 115 9.07 -10.97 -13.40
CA ASP A 115 7.80 -11.30 -12.77
C ASP A 115 6.61 -10.60 -13.44
N VAL A 116 5.48 -11.28 -13.35
CA VAL A 116 4.18 -10.87 -13.83
C VAL A 116 3.23 -10.94 -12.65
N GLU A 117 2.46 -9.88 -12.44
CA GLU A 117 1.46 -9.79 -11.39
C GLU A 117 0.10 -9.45 -12.00
N TYR A 118 -0.90 -10.27 -11.70
CA TYR A 118 -2.29 -10.06 -12.07
C TYR A 118 -3.08 -9.54 -10.88
N LEU A 119 -3.85 -8.48 -11.10
CA LEU A 119 -4.75 -7.88 -10.11
C LEU A 119 -6.07 -7.48 -10.76
N ASN A 120 -7.20 -7.77 -10.12
CA ASN A 120 -8.52 -7.32 -10.59
C ASN A 120 -9.05 -6.19 -9.71
N TYR A 121 -8.77 -4.92 -10.05
CA TYR A 121 -9.22 -3.78 -9.24
C TYR A 121 -10.75 -3.66 -9.17
N GLY A 122 -11.47 -3.99 -10.25
CA GLY A 122 -12.94 -3.92 -10.30
C GLY A 122 -13.65 -4.92 -9.40
N ALA A 123 -12.95 -5.94 -8.88
CA ALA A 123 -13.50 -6.88 -7.90
C ALA A 123 -13.49 -6.34 -6.45
N SER A 124 -12.89 -5.17 -6.23
CA SER A 124 -12.91 -4.52 -4.91
C SER A 124 -14.31 -4.01 -4.62
N HIS A 125 -14.80 -4.18 -3.39
CA HIS A 125 -16.13 -3.72 -3.03
C HIS A 125 -16.22 -3.44 -1.53
N PHE A 126 -17.15 -2.56 -1.18
CA PHE A 126 -17.61 -2.29 0.17
C PHE A 126 -18.74 -3.25 0.52
N ASN A 127 -18.80 -3.69 1.78
CA ASN A 127 -19.98 -4.33 2.33
C ASN A 127 -20.35 -3.69 3.66
N THR A 128 -21.63 -3.71 3.99
CA THR A 128 -22.10 -3.45 5.36
C THR A 128 -21.61 -4.57 6.29
N THR A 129 -21.43 -4.24 7.58
CA THR A 129 -20.92 -5.22 8.56
C THR A 129 -21.99 -6.22 9.01
N ASP A 130 -23.26 -5.83 8.94
CA ASP A 130 -24.43 -6.63 9.29
C ASP A 130 -25.04 -7.37 8.08
N GLY A 131 -24.50 -7.16 6.87
CA GLY A 131 -25.01 -7.74 5.63
C GLY A 131 -26.29 -7.08 5.11
N SER A 132 -26.69 -5.94 5.67
CA SER A 132 -27.80 -5.13 5.17
C SER A 132 -27.48 -4.48 3.81
N THR A 133 -28.51 -4.10 3.07
CA THR A 133 -28.34 -3.36 1.83
C THR A 133 -28.17 -1.87 2.14
N ASP A 134 -27.07 -1.28 1.69
CA ASP A 134 -26.84 0.16 1.75
C ASP A 134 -26.75 0.72 0.32
N PRO A 135 -27.75 1.50 -0.14
CA PRO A 135 -27.76 2.07 -1.49
C PRO A 135 -26.54 2.94 -1.84
N TYR A 136 -25.92 3.59 -0.84
CA TYR A 136 -24.73 4.40 -1.04
C TYR A 136 -23.49 3.53 -1.29
N LEU A 137 -23.34 2.44 -0.52
CA LEU A 137 -22.27 1.47 -0.74
C LEU A 137 -22.46 0.72 -2.06
N ASP A 138 -23.69 0.36 -2.41
CA ASP A 138 -24.01 -0.31 -3.68
C ASP A 138 -23.72 0.58 -4.89
N ASN A 139 -24.07 1.87 -4.81
CA ASN A 139 -23.71 2.82 -5.86
C ASN A 139 -22.18 2.97 -5.98
N SER A 140 -21.49 3.06 -4.84
CA SER A 140 -20.02 3.10 -4.80
C SER A 140 -19.39 1.84 -5.42
N ASN A 141 -19.97 0.67 -5.16
CA ASN A 141 -19.55 -0.60 -5.74
C ASN A 141 -19.76 -0.65 -7.25
N ALA A 142 -20.88 -0.13 -7.75
CA ALA A 142 -21.14 -0.02 -9.19
C ALA A 142 -20.14 0.92 -9.88
N VAL A 143 -19.77 2.03 -9.22
CA VAL A 143 -18.71 2.94 -9.70
C VAL A 143 -17.35 2.23 -9.70
N ILE A 144 -17.02 1.43 -8.68
CA ILE A 144 -15.77 0.66 -8.66
C ILE A 144 -15.74 -0.38 -9.78
N ALA A 145 -16.81 -1.16 -9.93
CA ALA A 145 -16.89 -2.23 -10.91
C ALA A 145 -16.81 -1.70 -12.36
N SER A 146 -17.40 -0.54 -12.63
CA SER A 146 -17.40 0.09 -13.96
C SER A 146 -16.16 0.97 -14.21
N GLY A 147 -15.59 1.56 -13.17
CA GLY A 147 -14.47 2.49 -13.26
C GLY A 147 -13.08 1.84 -13.16
N TYR A 148 -12.98 0.57 -12.78
CA TYR A 148 -11.72 -0.16 -12.67
C TYR A 148 -11.70 -1.47 -13.47
N ARG A 149 -10.52 -1.89 -13.89
CA ARG A 149 -10.29 -3.10 -14.69
C ARG A 149 -9.24 -4.02 -14.06
N SER A 150 -9.19 -5.24 -14.59
CA SER A 150 -8.04 -6.11 -14.38
C SER A 150 -6.78 -5.55 -15.05
N VAL A 151 -5.66 -5.69 -14.37
CA VAL A 151 -4.35 -5.25 -14.85
C VAL A 151 -3.32 -6.35 -14.74
N VAL A 152 -2.30 -6.23 -15.59
CA VAL A 152 -1.10 -7.04 -15.53
C VAL A 152 0.08 -6.08 -15.33
N ASN A 153 0.79 -6.25 -14.22
CA ASN A 153 2.02 -5.52 -13.93
C ASN A 153 3.20 -6.41 -14.31
N LEU A 154 4.23 -5.80 -14.89
CA LEU A 154 5.43 -6.48 -15.34
C LEU A 154 6.63 -5.89 -14.63
N ARG A 155 7.54 -6.74 -14.16
CA ARG A 155 8.81 -6.30 -13.59
C ARG A 155 9.93 -7.18 -14.13
N VAL A 156 11.04 -6.56 -14.48
CA VAL A 156 12.25 -7.24 -14.94
C VAL A 156 13.45 -6.58 -14.26
N GLY A 157 14.43 -7.39 -13.89
CA GLY A 157 15.60 -6.89 -13.18
C GLY A 157 16.79 -7.82 -13.31
N ALA A 158 17.98 -7.24 -13.26
CA ALA A 158 19.23 -7.96 -13.28
C ALA A 158 20.15 -7.46 -12.18
N GLU A 159 20.91 -8.37 -11.60
CA GLU A 159 22.03 -8.08 -10.71
C GLU A 159 23.31 -8.62 -11.34
N GLY A 160 24.32 -7.76 -11.44
CA GLY A 160 25.70 -8.09 -11.78
C GLY A 160 26.59 -8.05 -10.54
N ARG A 161 27.47 -9.03 -10.40
CA ARG A 161 28.42 -9.16 -9.28
C ARG A 161 29.84 -9.16 -9.82
N LEU A 162 30.62 -8.17 -9.40
CA LEU A 162 32.02 -8.00 -9.76
C LEU A 162 32.83 -7.91 -8.45
N ASP A 163 33.24 -9.06 -7.92
CA ASP A 163 33.95 -9.20 -6.63
C ASP A 163 33.22 -8.55 -5.44
N ILE A 164 33.64 -7.36 -5.00
CA ILE A 164 32.96 -6.57 -3.96
C ILE A 164 31.84 -5.68 -4.52
N PHE A 165 31.88 -5.35 -5.81
CA PHE A 165 30.90 -4.47 -6.45
C PHE A 165 29.65 -5.23 -6.86
N ARG A 166 28.50 -4.60 -6.65
CA ARG A 166 27.18 -5.09 -7.02
C ARG A 166 26.52 -4.02 -7.85
N VAL A 167 26.07 -4.37 -9.04
CA VAL A 167 25.32 -3.48 -9.92
C VAL A 167 23.94 -4.06 -10.10
N ARG A 168 22.91 -3.23 -9.97
CA ARG A 168 21.52 -3.62 -10.18
C ARG A 168 20.88 -2.68 -11.17
N ALA A 169 20.08 -3.24 -12.06
CA ALA A 169 19.24 -2.48 -12.97
C ALA A 169 17.91 -3.20 -13.10
N GLY A 170 16.84 -2.45 -13.27
CA GLY A 170 15.51 -3.03 -13.43
C GLY A 170 14.51 -2.05 -14.01
N TYR A 171 13.46 -2.61 -14.59
CA TYR A 171 12.33 -1.91 -15.15
C TYR A 171 11.04 -2.53 -14.63
N ALA A 172 10.09 -1.69 -14.22
CA ALA A 172 8.75 -2.14 -13.86
C ALA A 172 7.70 -1.27 -14.53
N ARG A 173 6.69 -1.92 -15.09
CA ARG A 173 5.50 -1.28 -15.66
C ARG A 173 4.29 -1.70 -14.84
N TYR A 174 3.65 -0.72 -14.23
CA TYR A 174 2.35 -0.90 -13.58
C TYR A 174 1.28 -0.34 -14.50
N ALA A 175 0.35 -1.19 -14.90
CA ALA A 175 -0.73 -0.79 -15.78
C ALA A 175 -1.78 0.00 -15.01
N SER A 176 -2.38 0.99 -15.67
CA SER A 176 -3.42 1.83 -15.08
C SER A 176 -4.63 0.98 -14.66
N PRO A 177 -5.14 1.13 -13.43
CA PRO A 177 -6.26 0.36 -12.94
C PRO A 177 -7.61 0.84 -13.49
N TYR A 178 -7.68 2.04 -14.07
CA TYR A 178 -8.95 2.66 -14.50
C TYR A 178 -9.50 2.03 -15.79
N ALA A 179 -10.78 1.69 -15.80
CA ALA A 179 -11.54 1.29 -16.97
C ALA A 179 -12.02 2.57 -17.70
N GLY A 180 -11.45 2.86 -18.87
CA GLY A 180 -11.74 4.08 -19.63
C GLY A 180 -11.03 4.07 -20.98
N THR A 181 -11.48 4.93 -21.91
CA THR A 181 -10.99 4.99 -23.30
C THR A 181 -9.46 5.15 -23.38
N ALA A 182 -8.85 4.63 -24.46
CA ALA A 182 -7.39 4.53 -24.65
C ALA A 182 -6.60 5.85 -24.47
N SER A 183 -7.28 6.99 -24.42
CA SER A 183 -6.72 8.33 -24.12
C SER A 183 -6.37 8.56 -22.64
N TYR A 184 -6.72 7.64 -21.73
CA TYR A 184 -6.52 7.74 -20.28
C TYR A 184 -5.47 6.73 -19.74
N ASN A 185 -4.38 6.52 -20.48
CA ASN A 185 -3.31 5.66 -20.01
C ASN A 185 -2.47 6.37 -18.91
N ARG A 186 -2.69 5.98 -17.64
CA ARG A 186 -1.88 6.38 -16.47
C ARG A 186 -0.91 5.28 -16.02
N ASP A 187 -0.36 4.52 -16.97
CA ASP A 187 0.66 3.52 -16.68
C ASP A 187 1.86 4.19 -16.00
N GLN A 188 2.38 3.53 -14.98
CA GLN A 188 3.55 3.97 -14.24
C GLN A 188 4.75 3.14 -14.66
N ASN A 189 5.76 3.82 -15.18
CA ASN A 189 7.01 3.21 -15.61
C ASN A 189 8.10 3.56 -14.61
N TYR A 190 8.71 2.54 -14.03
CA TYR A 190 9.81 2.67 -13.08
C TYR A 190 11.08 2.17 -13.74
N PHE A 191 12.07 3.04 -13.82
CA PHE A 191 13.44 2.70 -14.19
C PHE A 191 14.28 2.76 -12.93
N THR A 192 14.94 1.65 -12.61
CA THR A 192 15.70 1.50 -11.36
C THR A 192 17.14 1.17 -11.69
N GLY A 193 18.05 1.81 -10.99
CA GLY A 193 19.48 1.55 -11.08
C GLY A 193 20.07 1.59 -9.68
N GLY A 194 21.06 0.74 -9.42
CA GLY A 194 21.72 0.71 -8.13
C GLY A 194 23.15 0.23 -8.23
N LEU A 195 23.99 0.79 -7.37
CA LEU A 195 25.38 0.42 -7.19
C LEU A 195 25.60 0.12 -5.72
N GLY A 196 26.28 -0.98 -5.43
CA GLY A 196 26.59 -1.38 -4.08
C GLY A 196 27.99 -1.93 -3.97
N ILE A 197 28.54 -1.83 -2.77
CA ILE A 197 29.80 -2.43 -2.37
C ILE A 197 29.49 -3.35 -1.20
N ARG A 198 29.93 -4.60 -1.30
CA ARG A 198 29.77 -5.60 -0.25
C ARG A 198 31.12 -6.21 0.08
N SER A 199 31.65 -5.84 1.24
CA SER A 199 32.80 -6.46 1.87
C SER A 199 32.36 -7.51 2.89
N LYS A 200 33.32 -8.17 3.55
CA LYS A 200 33.04 -9.13 4.64
C LYS A 200 32.47 -8.46 5.89
N SER A 201 32.88 -7.22 6.14
CA SER A 201 32.59 -6.48 7.38
C SER A 201 31.58 -5.36 7.21
N PHE A 202 31.22 -4.98 5.98
CA PHE A 202 30.23 -3.94 5.74
C PHE A 202 29.63 -4.07 4.34
N PHE A 203 28.45 -3.47 4.16
CA PHE A 203 27.89 -3.22 2.84
C PHE A 203 27.32 -1.81 2.77
N VAL A 204 27.34 -1.25 1.56
CA VAL A 204 26.71 0.03 1.21
C VAL A 204 26.05 -0.16 -0.15
N ASP A 205 24.79 0.19 -0.27
CA ASP A 205 24.00 0.17 -1.50
C ASP A 205 23.41 1.56 -1.72
N VAL A 206 23.52 2.06 -2.95
CA VAL A 206 22.88 3.27 -3.45
C VAL A 206 21.91 2.85 -4.54
N ALA A 207 20.66 3.28 -4.44
CA ALA A 207 19.63 3.00 -5.43
C ALA A 207 18.96 4.30 -5.88
N GLY A 208 18.77 4.44 -7.19
CA GLY A 208 17.99 5.47 -7.83
C GLY A 208 16.77 4.88 -8.51
N VAL A 209 15.63 5.54 -8.38
CA VAL A 209 14.36 5.18 -8.98
C VAL A 209 13.85 6.39 -9.76
N TYR A 210 13.68 6.23 -11.06
CA TYR A 210 13.04 7.19 -11.94
C TYR A 210 11.65 6.68 -12.31
N LEU A 211 10.63 7.39 -11.85
CA LEU A 211 9.22 7.13 -12.12
C LEU A 211 8.75 8.09 -13.21
N ALA A 212 8.20 7.56 -14.30
CA ALA A 212 7.53 8.31 -15.35
C ALA A 212 6.07 7.86 -15.47
N TYR A 213 5.14 8.82 -15.42
CA TYR A 213 3.70 8.56 -15.54
C TYR A 213 2.97 9.76 -16.10
N LYS A 214 1.80 9.51 -16.66
CA LYS A 214 0.89 10.56 -17.13
C LYS A 214 -0.26 10.67 -16.16
N ASP A 215 -0.64 11.90 -15.83
CA ASP A 215 -1.81 12.13 -15.00
C ASP A 215 -2.73 13.18 -15.62
N ARG A 216 -4.02 13.06 -15.30
CA ARG A 216 -5.03 14.03 -15.68
C ARG A 216 -5.78 14.44 -14.43
N TYR A 217 -5.66 15.72 -14.10
CA TYR A 217 -6.37 16.32 -12.99
C TYR A 217 -7.49 17.21 -13.51
N SER A 218 -8.70 16.99 -12.99
CA SER A 218 -9.82 17.89 -13.19
C SER A 218 -10.39 18.22 -11.81
N PRO A 219 -10.39 19.50 -11.39
CA PRO A 219 -10.81 19.90 -10.05
C PRO A 219 -12.31 19.73 -9.82
N TYR A 220 -13.11 19.77 -10.88
CA TYR A 220 -14.55 19.54 -10.86
C TYR A 220 -14.99 18.92 -12.19
N THR A 221 -16.04 18.13 -12.17
CA THR A 221 -16.69 17.62 -13.39
C THR A 221 -18.00 18.37 -13.59
N LEU A 222 -18.35 18.67 -14.84
CA LEU A 222 -19.63 19.27 -15.19
C LEU A 222 -20.58 18.15 -15.60
N VAL A 223 -21.75 18.07 -14.94
CA VAL A 223 -22.74 17.00 -15.16
C VAL A 223 -23.41 17.14 -16.54
N SER A 224 -23.37 18.33 -17.13
CA SER A 224 -23.71 18.62 -18.52
C SER A 224 -22.90 19.82 -19.01
N ASN A 225 -22.54 19.84 -20.29
CA ASN A 225 -21.96 21.03 -20.94
C ASN A 225 -23.02 22.12 -21.21
N GLU A 226 -24.13 22.17 -20.46
CA GLU A 226 -25.24 23.06 -20.74
C GLU A 226 -25.65 23.84 -19.49
N VAL A 227 -25.15 25.07 -19.41
CA VAL A 227 -25.97 26.17 -18.91
C VAL A 227 -26.25 27.03 -20.13
N VAL A 228 -27.37 26.76 -20.80
CA VAL A 228 -27.99 27.72 -21.72
C VAL A 228 -28.45 28.87 -20.85
N GLN A 229 -27.60 29.88 -20.67
CA GLN A 229 -28.12 31.17 -20.21
C GLN A 229 -28.96 31.74 -21.35
N PRO A 230 -30.20 32.19 -21.10
CA PRO A 230 -30.97 32.91 -22.10
C PRO A 230 -30.32 34.29 -22.30
N THR A 231 -29.28 34.35 -23.13
CA THR A 231 -28.80 35.61 -23.70
C THR A 231 -29.64 35.91 -24.95
N PRO A 232 -30.14 37.15 -25.12
CA PRO A 232 -30.80 37.53 -26.37
C PRO A 232 -29.84 37.29 -27.53
N ALA A 233 -30.32 36.59 -28.55
CA ALA A 233 -29.55 36.19 -29.72
C ALA A 233 -28.88 37.39 -30.44
N PRO A 234 -27.75 37.18 -31.15
CA PRO A 234 -27.21 35.88 -31.56
C PRO A 234 -25.89 35.58 -30.84
N ALA A 235 -25.92 34.66 -29.87
CA ALA A 235 -24.70 34.14 -29.26
C ALA A 235 -24.61 32.64 -29.54
N THR A 236 -23.59 32.25 -30.30
CA THR A 236 -23.20 30.85 -30.48
C THR A 236 -23.14 30.12 -29.13
N PRO A 237 -23.65 28.88 -29.03
CA PRO A 237 -23.62 28.14 -27.77
C PRO A 237 -22.18 27.98 -27.28
N VAL A 238 -21.88 28.54 -26.11
CA VAL A 238 -20.57 28.40 -25.45
C VAL A 238 -20.55 27.07 -24.72
N VAL A 239 -19.93 26.06 -25.33
CA VAL A 239 -19.65 24.77 -24.69
C VAL A 239 -18.60 25.01 -23.59
N ARG A 240 -19.02 24.94 -22.32
CA ARG A 240 -18.10 24.98 -21.16
C ARG A 240 -17.66 23.55 -20.85
N ALA A 241 -16.42 23.23 -21.19
CA ALA A 241 -15.77 22.02 -20.71
C ALA A 241 -15.08 22.30 -19.36
N ALA A 242 -15.14 21.34 -18.44
CA ALA A 242 -14.31 21.40 -17.24
C ALA A 242 -12.82 21.46 -17.65
N PRO A 243 -11.99 22.29 -16.99
CA PRO A 243 -10.56 22.30 -17.26
C PRO A 243 -9.97 20.93 -16.91
N VAL A 244 -9.40 20.26 -17.91
CA VAL A 244 -8.64 19.01 -17.73
C VAL A 244 -7.18 19.34 -17.99
N ILE A 245 -6.37 19.27 -16.94
CA ILE A 245 -4.92 19.44 -17.06
C ILE A 245 -4.33 18.05 -17.28
N ALA A 246 -3.81 17.80 -18.48
CA ALA A 246 -3.01 16.62 -18.77
C ALA A 246 -1.54 16.97 -18.58
N SER A 247 -0.86 16.23 -17.70
CA SER A 247 0.51 16.50 -17.32
C SER A 247 1.33 15.22 -17.40
N ASP A 248 2.51 15.33 -18.00
CA ASP A 248 3.53 14.30 -17.94
C ASP A 248 4.38 14.56 -16.70
N TYR A 249 4.34 13.62 -15.76
CA TYR A 249 5.08 13.72 -14.51
C TYR A 249 6.26 12.76 -14.53
N SER A 250 7.38 13.25 -14.00
CA SER A 250 8.49 12.40 -13.64
C SER A 250 8.95 12.69 -12.22
N ARG A 251 9.38 11.66 -11.51
CA ARG A 251 9.94 11.76 -10.16
C ARG A 251 11.20 10.93 -10.08
N PHE A 252 12.25 11.54 -9.56
CA PHE A 252 13.49 10.83 -9.25
C PHE A 252 13.65 10.73 -7.75
N THR A 253 13.97 9.54 -7.24
CA THR A 253 14.19 9.29 -5.82
C THR A 253 15.46 8.49 -5.66
N VAL A 254 16.30 8.91 -4.71
CA VAL A 254 17.55 8.23 -4.38
C VAL A 254 17.50 7.79 -2.93
N SER A 255 17.97 6.57 -2.66
CA SER A 255 18.13 6.04 -1.32
C SER A 255 19.52 5.45 -1.14
N VAL A 256 20.11 5.66 0.03
CA VAL A 256 21.37 5.05 0.44
C VAL A 256 21.09 4.15 1.64
N THR A 257 21.62 2.94 1.63
CA THR A 257 21.48 1.96 2.70
C THR A 257 22.85 1.36 2.99
N GLY A 258 23.23 1.22 4.25
CA GLY A 258 24.47 0.55 4.61
C GLY A 258 24.44 0.01 6.03
N ALA A 259 25.23 -1.03 6.29
CA ALA A 259 25.40 -1.55 7.64
C ALA A 259 26.78 -2.23 7.81
N LEU A 260 27.22 -2.28 9.06
CA LEU A 260 28.38 -3.05 9.51
C LEU A 260 27.93 -4.50 9.79
N LEU A 261 28.63 -5.45 9.18
CA LEU A 261 28.45 -6.88 9.39
C LEU A 261 29.39 -7.30 10.53
N SER A 262 28.88 -7.31 11.77
CA SER A 262 29.63 -7.81 12.91
C SER A 262 29.66 -9.34 12.89
N SER A 263 30.88 -9.91 12.92
CA SER A 263 31.09 -11.35 13.01
C SER A 263 30.99 -11.84 14.46
N LEU A 264 29.81 -11.76 15.08
CA LEU A 264 29.55 -12.50 16.32
C LEU A 264 29.29 -13.97 15.96
N SER A 265 30.37 -14.68 15.64
CA SER A 265 30.36 -16.12 15.36
C SER A 265 30.22 -16.88 16.68
N CYS A 266 28.98 -17.15 17.12
CA CYS A 266 28.75 -18.23 18.07
C CYS A 266 28.76 -19.55 17.28
N ARG A 267 29.94 -20.14 17.09
CA ARG A 267 30.08 -21.47 16.48
C ARG A 267 29.41 -22.51 17.39
N ARG A 268 28.30 -23.09 16.95
CA ARG A 268 27.92 -24.45 17.38
C ARG A 268 28.28 -25.42 16.26
N PRO A 269 29.02 -26.51 16.54
CA PRO A 269 29.20 -27.57 15.57
C PRO A 269 27.91 -28.39 15.54
N LEU A 270 27.20 -28.40 14.41
CA LEU A 270 26.19 -29.41 14.13
C LEU A 270 26.56 -30.10 12.82
N LYS A 271 27.04 -31.33 13.00
CA LYS A 271 27.32 -32.30 11.96
C LYS A 271 26.03 -33.10 11.79
N GLU A 272 25.25 -32.87 10.74
CA GLU A 272 24.26 -33.83 10.21
C GLU A 272 23.82 -33.45 8.78
N PRO A 273 23.45 -34.43 7.93
CA PRO A 273 23.31 -34.25 6.50
C PRO A 273 21.95 -33.64 6.12
N ARG A 274 21.94 -32.81 5.07
CA ARG A 274 20.74 -32.16 4.53
C ARG A 274 19.92 -33.13 3.65
N PRO A 275 18.63 -33.39 3.94
CA PRO A 275 17.72 -33.85 2.91
C PRO A 275 17.18 -32.68 2.08
N LYS A 276 16.94 -32.92 0.79
CA LYS A 276 16.24 -31.99 -0.12
C LYS A 276 14.79 -31.86 0.35
N GLN A 277 14.33 -30.66 0.73
CA GLN A 277 12.91 -30.40 0.99
C GLN A 277 12.44 -29.13 0.26
N ALA A 278 11.29 -29.26 -0.41
CA ALA A 278 10.47 -28.17 -0.87
C ALA A 278 9.85 -27.48 0.35
N GLY A 279 10.10 -26.18 0.52
CA GLY A 279 9.55 -25.40 1.62
C GLY A 279 8.29 -24.67 1.19
N ALA A 280 7.14 -25.04 1.78
CA ALA A 280 5.96 -24.19 1.83
C ALA A 280 6.06 -23.32 3.09
N LEU A 281 6.00 -22.00 2.93
CA LEU A 281 6.00 -21.04 4.04
C LEU A 281 4.61 -20.42 4.15
N LEU A 282 3.84 -20.84 5.15
CA LEU A 282 2.59 -20.21 5.54
C LEU A 282 2.92 -19.05 6.50
N VAL A 283 2.71 -17.80 6.08
CA VAL A 283 2.83 -16.63 6.97
C VAL A 283 1.44 -16.13 7.29
N VAL A 284 0.98 -16.39 8.52
CA VAL A 284 -0.23 -15.77 9.09
C VAL A 284 0.24 -14.53 9.85
N GLY A 285 -0.06 -13.33 9.32
CA GLY A 285 0.36 -12.07 9.93
C GLY A 285 -0.63 -11.61 11.00
N GLY A 286 -0.36 -11.92 12.27
CA GLY A 286 -1.01 -11.29 13.43
C GLY A 286 -0.18 -10.11 13.94
N TYR A 287 -0.77 -8.92 14.02
CA TYR A 287 -0.14 -7.72 14.59
C TYR A 287 -0.33 -7.74 16.12
N CYS A 288 0.75 -7.65 16.90
CA CYS A 288 0.71 -7.45 18.35
C CYS A 288 1.38 -6.11 18.69
N PRO A 289 0.73 -5.19 19.41
CA PRO A 289 1.32 -3.89 19.72
C PRO A 289 2.17 -3.94 21.00
N SER A 290 3.36 -3.37 20.87
CA SER A 290 4.09 -2.55 21.87
C SER A 290 4.62 -3.15 23.18
N ALA A 291 5.90 -2.82 23.41
CA ALA A 291 6.63 -2.68 24.68
C ALA A 291 7.19 -3.94 25.36
N CYS A 292 8.51 -4.12 25.26
CA CYS A 292 9.30 -4.43 26.46
C CYS A 292 10.73 -3.91 26.34
N LEU A 293 11.07 -3.04 27.30
CA LEU A 293 12.36 -2.42 27.55
C LEU A 293 13.44 -3.49 27.82
N ALA A 294 14.67 -3.16 27.44
CA ALA A 294 15.85 -4.01 27.62
C ALA A 294 16.27 -4.11 29.10
N THR A 295 16.35 -5.34 29.63
CA THR A 295 17.27 -5.68 30.73
C THR A 295 17.61 -7.18 30.75
N ARG A 296 18.90 -7.45 30.51
CA ARG A 296 19.73 -8.62 30.91
C ARG A 296 19.16 -10.05 30.86
N THR A 297 19.81 -10.83 29.98
CA THR A 297 20.26 -12.23 30.16
C THR A 297 19.23 -13.24 30.67
N ARG A 298 18.66 -14.02 29.75
CA ARG A 298 18.56 -15.50 29.86
C ARG A 298 18.19 -16.13 28.52
N SER A 299 18.93 -17.18 28.19
CA SER A 299 18.86 -17.99 26.97
C SER A 299 17.49 -18.69 26.85
N CYS A 300 16.73 -18.40 25.79
CA CYS A 300 15.59 -19.21 25.36
C CYS A 300 15.99 -20.05 24.15
N LYS A 301 16.09 -21.38 24.32
CA LYS A 301 16.10 -22.34 23.21
C LYS A 301 14.66 -22.49 22.68
N PRO A 302 14.41 -22.57 21.37
CA PRO A 302 13.11 -23.01 20.87
C PRO A 302 12.98 -24.52 21.11
N ALA A 303 12.00 -24.91 21.91
CA ALA A 303 11.57 -26.30 22.05
C ALA A 303 10.71 -26.67 20.83
N VAL A 304 11.17 -27.66 20.07
CA VAL A 304 10.33 -28.44 19.17
C VAL A 304 9.55 -29.41 20.05
N VAL A 305 8.23 -29.27 20.12
CA VAL A 305 7.35 -30.18 20.87
C VAL A 305 6.57 -31.02 19.86
N PRO A 306 6.75 -32.35 19.81
CA PRO A 306 5.74 -33.25 19.27
C PRO A 306 4.66 -33.52 20.32
N LEU A 307 3.44 -33.72 19.83
CA LEU A 307 2.23 -34.03 20.58
C LEU A 307 2.40 -35.16 21.61
N GLY A 308 1.91 -34.92 22.83
CA GLY A 308 1.36 -35.95 23.71
C GLY A 308 2.28 -36.55 24.77
N ARG A 309 2.28 -35.98 25.98
CA ARG A 309 2.16 -36.69 27.27
C ARG A 309 2.16 -35.69 28.44
N LEU A 310 1.16 -35.82 29.31
CA LEU A 310 1.02 -35.11 30.58
C LEU A 310 2.19 -35.42 31.52
N TYR A 311 2.87 -34.40 32.03
CA TYR A 311 3.67 -34.51 33.25
C TYR A 311 3.57 -33.23 34.10
N THR A 312 3.29 -33.44 35.37
CA THR A 312 3.17 -32.48 36.47
C THR A 312 4.53 -31.94 36.91
N CYS A 313 4.62 -30.64 37.21
CA CYS A 313 5.82 -29.99 37.73
C CYS A 313 5.78 -29.89 39.27
N SER A 314 6.80 -30.41 39.95
CA SER A 314 7.15 -30.03 41.33
C SER A 314 8.54 -29.36 41.33
N ARG A 315 8.61 -28.14 41.89
CA ARG A 315 9.80 -27.31 42.13
C ARG A 315 10.64 -27.87 43.31
N PRO A 316 11.93 -27.51 43.47
CA PRO A 316 12.42 -26.12 43.69
C PRO A 316 13.01 -25.43 42.46
#